data_AF-A0A443KFH2-F1
#
_entry.id   AF-A0A443KFH2-F1
#
_cell.length_a   1.000
_cell.length_b   1.000
_cell.length_c   1.000
_cell.angle_alpha   90.00
_cell.angle_beta   90.00
_cell.angle_gamma   90.00
#
_symmetry.space_group_name_H-M   'P 1'
#
loop_
_entity.id
_entity.type
_entity.pdbx_description
1 polymer ?
#
loop_
_entity_poly.entity_id
_entity_poly.type
_entity_poly.pdbx_seq_one_letter_code
_entity_poly.pdbx_strand_id
1 'polypeptide(L)'
;MWRPRADLAEGRCRLLLDRMPQTGHAGEEGMTGEELAEIRRAAGLTQANLAQRAGIGRHAVSYWENKPRVDRYSWAVQRMGEVLTLPERSPRPSWQEQADAQAEAAFIAQVTRIKARAEAIVAKRRVPCGAKTRKGTPCRCKSEPGKRRCKFHGGMSTGARTPEGIKRIREAQHRRWARWRADKDGTQPPTTPCI
;
A
#
# COMPACT_ATOMS: atom_id res chain seq x y z
N MET A 1 33.76 40.13 -22.81
CA MET A 1 33.29 39.34 -23.97
C MET A 1 32.81 37.99 -23.46
N TRP A 2 31.55 37.88 -23.07
CA TRP A 2 30.89 36.59 -22.86
C TRP A 2 29.42 36.78 -23.21
N ARG A 3 29.01 36.18 -24.34
CA ARG A 3 27.61 36.10 -24.77
C ARG A 3 27.07 34.73 -24.37
N PRO A 4 25.74 34.64 -24.15
CA PRO A 4 25.10 33.58 -23.37
C PRO A 4 24.79 32.35 -24.23
N ARG A 5 24.50 31.21 -23.59
CA ARG A 5 23.71 30.14 -24.21
C ARG A 5 22.34 30.09 -23.55
N ALA A 6 21.33 30.49 -24.31
CA ALA A 6 20.02 29.90 -24.24
C ALA A 6 20.14 28.41 -24.57
N ASP A 7 19.36 27.56 -23.90
CA ASP A 7 18.46 26.63 -24.58
C ASP A 7 17.52 25.99 -23.56
N LEU A 8 16.24 26.29 -23.78
CA LEU A 8 15.07 25.62 -23.22
C LEU A 8 14.99 24.21 -23.82
N ALA A 9 14.87 23.18 -23.01
CA ALA A 9 14.26 21.92 -23.42
C ALA A 9 13.80 21.13 -22.18
N GLU A 10 12.55 21.40 -21.82
CA GLU A 10 11.54 20.46 -21.35
C GLU A 10 12.01 19.00 -21.20
N GLY A 11 12.17 18.58 -19.94
CA GLY A 11 12.45 17.20 -19.57
C GLY A 11 11.84 16.87 -18.22
N ARG A 12 10.60 17.33 -17.96
CA ARG A 12 9.81 16.84 -16.82
C ARG A 12 9.63 15.34 -17.01
N CYS A 13 10.39 14.55 -16.26
CA CYS A 13 10.29 13.10 -16.22
C CYS A 13 8.93 12.71 -15.61
N ARG A 14 7.90 12.77 -16.44
CA ARG A 14 6.58 12.20 -16.26
C ARG A 14 6.75 10.70 -16.39
N LEU A 15 7.05 10.00 -15.31
CA LEU A 15 6.87 8.55 -15.13
C LEU A 15 7.28 8.19 -13.70
N LEU A 16 6.39 8.43 -12.74
CA LEU A 16 6.25 7.69 -11.47
C LEU A 16 5.06 8.24 -10.65
N LEU A 17 3.91 8.38 -11.30
CA LEU A 17 2.63 8.62 -10.63
C LEU A 17 1.53 7.66 -11.12
N ASP A 18 1.90 6.47 -11.60
CA ASP A 18 0.93 5.42 -11.98
C ASP A 18 1.17 4.14 -11.20
N ARG A 19 0.58 4.12 -10.01
CA ARG A 19 -0.05 2.99 -9.28
C ARG A 19 -0.11 3.33 -7.80
N MET A 20 -0.80 4.41 -7.47
CA MET A 20 -1.55 4.36 -6.22
C MET A 20 -2.66 3.35 -6.49
N PRO A 21 -2.77 2.23 -5.75
CA PRO A 21 -4.01 1.48 -5.78
C PRO A 21 -5.11 2.49 -5.48
N GLN A 22 -6.11 2.56 -6.34
CA GLN A 22 -7.38 3.20 -6.03
C GLN A 22 -8.01 2.33 -4.94
N THR A 23 -7.46 2.45 -3.73
CA THR A 23 -8.12 2.03 -2.51
C THR A 23 -9.32 2.95 -2.46
N GLY A 24 -10.49 2.43 -2.83
CA GLY A 24 -11.75 3.04 -2.47
C GLY A 24 -11.62 3.47 -1.02
N HIS A 25 -11.59 4.78 -0.79
CA HIS A 25 -11.49 5.33 0.54
C HIS A 25 -12.82 5.05 1.20
N ALA A 26 -12.91 3.89 1.85
CA ALA A 26 -13.79 3.63 2.98
C ALA A 26 -13.38 4.60 4.12
N GLY A 27 -13.65 5.88 3.90
CA GLY A 27 -13.67 6.99 4.85
C GLY A 27 -15.05 7.69 4.79
N GLU A 28 -16.07 6.91 4.46
CA GLU A 28 -17.46 7.26 4.11
C GLU A 28 -18.36 7.40 5.36
N GLU A 29 -17.95 8.12 6.39
CA GLU A 29 -18.78 8.26 7.61
C GLU A 29 -19.74 9.45 7.57
N GLY A 30 -20.24 9.85 6.41
CA GLY A 30 -21.26 10.90 6.37
C GLY A 30 -21.94 11.05 5.01
N MET A 31 -23.25 11.31 5.07
CA MET A 31 -24.10 11.53 3.91
C MET A 31 -23.50 12.55 2.93
N THR A 32 -23.45 12.19 1.66
CA THR A 32 -23.05 13.06 0.55
C THR A 32 -24.21 13.93 0.07
N GLY A 33 -23.91 14.96 -0.70
CA GLY A 33 -24.93 15.81 -1.30
C GLY A 33 -25.78 15.08 -2.34
N GLU A 34 -25.18 14.14 -3.06
CA GLU A 34 -25.87 13.31 -4.05
C GLU A 34 -26.92 12.41 -3.38
N GLU A 35 -26.56 11.74 -2.27
CA GLU A 35 -27.49 10.96 -1.46
C GLU A 35 -28.63 11.81 -0.89
N LEU A 36 -28.35 13.04 -0.46
CA LEU A 36 -29.39 13.98 -0.03
C LEU A 36 -30.36 14.31 -1.19
N ALA A 37 -29.81 14.51 -2.40
CA ALA A 37 -30.61 14.77 -3.58
C ALA A 37 -31.45 13.55 -3.98
N GLU A 38 -30.91 12.33 -3.82
CA GLU A 38 -31.63 11.07 -4.01
C GLU A 38 -32.80 10.94 -3.05
N ILE A 39 -32.60 11.19 -1.75
CA ILE A 39 -33.68 11.13 -0.76
C ILE A 39 -34.77 12.16 -1.08
N ARG A 40 -34.40 13.38 -1.47
CA ARG A 40 -35.39 14.38 -1.92
C ARG A 40 -36.20 13.86 -3.11
N ARG A 41 -35.52 13.28 -4.12
CA ARG A 41 -36.18 12.73 -5.32
C ARG A 41 -37.08 11.55 -4.95
N ALA A 42 -36.65 10.66 -4.06
CA ALA A 42 -37.44 9.54 -3.57
C ALA A 42 -38.69 10.00 -2.81
N ALA A 43 -38.62 11.14 -2.11
CA ALA A 43 -39.76 11.80 -1.48
C ALA A 43 -40.68 12.55 -2.48
N GLY A 44 -40.37 12.51 -3.79
CA GLY A 44 -41.17 13.15 -4.84
C GLY A 44 -41.08 14.68 -4.85
N LEU A 45 -40.07 15.28 -4.23
CA LEU A 45 -39.96 16.74 -4.08
C LEU A 45 -38.97 17.33 -5.09
N THR A 46 -39.32 18.48 -5.65
CA THR A 46 -38.34 19.34 -6.34
C THR A 46 -37.52 20.13 -5.30
N GLN A 47 -36.36 20.68 -5.70
CA GLN A 47 -35.58 21.53 -4.80
C GLN A 47 -36.39 22.75 -4.31
N ALA A 48 -37.21 23.34 -5.17
CA ALA A 48 -38.07 24.47 -4.81
C ALA A 48 -39.16 24.06 -3.80
N ASN A 49 -39.81 22.92 -4.00
CA ASN A 49 -40.85 22.43 -3.09
C ASN A 49 -40.27 22.03 -1.73
N LEU A 50 -39.09 21.39 -1.71
CA LEU A 50 -38.39 21.10 -0.45
C LEU A 50 -38.04 22.39 0.27
N ALA A 51 -37.47 23.36 -0.42
CA ALA A 51 -37.09 24.64 0.15
C ALA A 51 -38.28 25.38 0.76
N GLN A 52 -39.41 25.42 0.04
CA GLN A 52 -40.64 26.03 0.54
C GLN A 52 -41.15 25.31 1.80
N ARG A 53 -41.23 23.96 1.78
CA ARG A 53 -41.70 23.16 2.93
C ARG A 53 -40.78 23.27 4.14
N ALA A 54 -39.48 23.35 3.92
CA ALA A 54 -38.47 23.50 4.97
C ALA A 54 -38.29 24.96 5.41
N GLY A 55 -38.93 25.94 4.76
CA GLY A 55 -38.79 27.37 5.05
C GLY A 55 -37.35 27.88 4.83
N ILE A 56 -36.66 27.39 3.82
CA ILE A 56 -35.29 27.80 3.44
C ILE A 56 -35.23 28.26 1.98
N GLY A 57 -34.13 28.88 1.58
CA GLY A 57 -33.93 29.26 0.17
C GLY A 57 -33.63 28.06 -0.73
N ARG A 58 -34.18 28.02 -1.95
CA ARG A 58 -33.90 26.96 -2.94
C ARG A 58 -32.40 26.79 -3.25
N HIS A 59 -31.65 27.89 -3.24
CA HIS A 59 -30.20 27.84 -3.43
C HIS A 59 -29.46 27.15 -2.29
N ALA A 60 -30.00 27.15 -1.06
CA ALA A 60 -29.43 26.40 0.04
C ALA A 60 -29.56 24.89 -0.19
N VAL A 61 -30.70 24.42 -0.69
CA VAL A 61 -30.91 23.02 -1.06
C VAL A 61 -29.89 22.60 -2.12
N SER A 62 -29.80 23.37 -3.22
CA SER A 62 -28.83 23.08 -4.29
C SER A 62 -27.38 23.14 -3.82
N TYR A 63 -27.05 24.06 -2.90
CA TYR A 63 -25.71 24.14 -2.34
C TYR A 63 -25.33 22.85 -1.61
N TRP A 64 -26.21 22.34 -0.74
CA TRP A 64 -25.95 21.12 0.03
C TRP A 64 -25.97 19.86 -0.83
N GLU A 65 -26.84 19.79 -1.84
CA GLU A 65 -26.87 18.65 -2.79
C GLU A 65 -25.60 18.52 -3.63
N ASN A 66 -24.83 19.59 -3.81
CA ASN A 66 -23.57 19.57 -4.56
C ASN A 66 -22.33 19.36 -3.68
N LYS A 67 -22.49 19.17 -2.36
CA LYS A 67 -21.34 18.99 -1.47
C LYS A 67 -20.85 17.54 -1.49
N PRO A 68 -19.53 17.32 -1.51
CA PRO A 68 -18.97 15.98 -1.35
C PRO A 68 -19.30 15.38 0.02
N ARG A 69 -19.52 16.23 1.04
CA ARG A 69 -19.99 15.82 2.37
C ARG A 69 -20.98 16.85 2.92
N VAL A 70 -22.14 16.39 3.35
CA VAL A 70 -23.18 17.26 3.93
C VAL A 70 -22.97 17.41 5.43
N ASP A 71 -22.89 18.66 5.89
CA ASP A 71 -22.90 18.93 7.32
C ASP A 71 -24.33 18.86 7.86
N ARG A 72 -24.65 17.72 8.48
CA ARG A 72 -25.95 17.43 9.08
C ARG A 72 -26.31 18.26 10.30
N TYR A 73 -25.35 19.02 10.85
CA TYR A 73 -25.60 19.94 11.95
C TYR A 73 -25.87 21.36 11.45
N SER A 74 -25.67 21.65 10.17
CA SER A 74 -26.00 22.97 9.63
C SER A 74 -27.51 23.23 9.73
N TRP A 75 -27.86 24.48 10.02
CA TRP A 75 -29.26 24.89 10.20
C TRP A 75 -30.14 24.50 9.00
N ALA A 76 -29.67 24.75 7.77
CA ALA A 76 -30.44 24.45 6.57
C ALA A 76 -30.66 22.93 6.38
N VAL A 77 -29.69 22.09 6.72
CA VAL A 77 -29.85 20.62 6.61
C VAL A 77 -30.76 20.07 7.69
N GLN A 78 -30.73 20.63 8.90
CA GLN A 78 -31.71 20.29 9.93
C GLN A 78 -33.14 20.61 9.48
N ARG A 79 -33.36 21.79 8.88
CA ARG A 79 -34.67 22.18 8.30
C ARG A 79 -35.12 21.25 7.19
N MET A 80 -34.20 20.82 6.32
CA MET A 80 -34.52 19.81 5.30
C MET A 80 -34.89 18.45 5.92
N GLY A 81 -34.25 18.07 7.02
CA GLY A 81 -34.53 16.84 7.76
C GLY A 81 -35.87 16.81 8.50
N GLU A 82 -36.53 17.95 8.70
CA GLU A 82 -37.92 17.98 9.16
C GLU A 82 -38.91 17.55 8.07
N VAL A 83 -38.52 17.70 6.80
CA VAL A 83 -39.37 17.38 5.63
C VAL A 83 -39.00 16.03 5.02
N LEU A 84 -37.72 15.66 5.06
CA LEU A 84 -37.17 14.43 4.50
C LEU A 84 -36.81 13.44 5.60
N THR A 85 -37.05 12.16 5.36
CA THR A 85 -36.53 11.08 6.20
C THR A 85 -35.04 10.85 5.90
N LEU A 86 -34.19 11.58 6.62
CA LEU A 86 -32.73 11.41 6.54
C LEU A 86 -32.29 10.24 7.45
N PRO A 87 -31.20 9.51 7.12
CA PRO A 87 -30.66 8.43 7.95
C PRO A 87 -30.27 8.93 9.34
N GLU A 88 -30.03 8.05 10.31
CA GLU A 88 -29.69 8.49 11.67
C GLU A 88 -28.43 9.36 11.71
N ARG A 89 -28.44 10.41 12.55
CA ARG A 89 -27.32 11.36 12.64
C ARG A 89 -26.21 10.77 13.50
N SER A 90 -25.05 10.54 12.91
CA SER A 90 -23.87 10.21 13.71
C SER A 90 -23.49 11.40 14.62
N PRO A 91 -23.23 11.17 15.92
CA PRO A 91 -22.73 12.20 16.81
C PRO A 91 -21.43 12.79 16.27
N ARG A 92 -21.25 14.12 16.43
CA ARG A 92 -19.95 14.73 16.18
C ARG A 92 -19.01 14.21 17.27
N PRO A 93 -17.81 13.72 16.92
CA PRO A 93 -16.82 13.41 17.93
C PRO A 93 -16.49 14.69 18.71
N SER A 94 -16.36 14.55 20.01
CA SER A 94 -15.86 15.57 20.93
C SER A 94 -14.46 16.04 20.53
N TRP A 95 -14.03 17.19 21.06
CA TRP A 95 -12.65 17.61 20.83
C TRP A 95 -11.64 16.60 21.40
N GLN A 96 -12.00 15.85 22.46
CA GLN A 96 -11.11 14.85 23.06
C GLN A 96 -10.91 13.69 22.08
N GLU A 97 -12.00 13.13 21.56
CA GLU A 97 -11.94 12.05 20.58
C GLU A 97 -11.19 12.47 19.31
N GLN A 98 -11.35 13.73 18.87
CA GLN A 98 -10.59 14.27 17.74
C GLN A 98 -9.09 14.37 18.05
N ALA A 99 -8.72 14.81 19.26
CA ALA A 99 -7.33 14.91 19.68
C ALA A 99 -6.69 13.52 19.83
N ASP A 100 -7.41 12.55 20.40
CA ASP A 100 -6.96 11.17 20.56
C ASP A 100 -6.76 10.51 19.18
N ALA A 101 -7.70 10.68 18.25
CA ALA A 101 -7.56 10.20 16.89
C ALA A 101 -6.37 10.83 16.17
N GLN A 102 -6.12 12.13 16.36
CA GLN A 102 -4.92 12.80 15.82
C GLN A 102 -3.63 12.26 16.44
N ALA A 103 -3.61 12.01 17.74
CA ALA A 103 -2.47 11.44 18.45
C ALA A 103 -2.18 10.00 17.99
N GLU A 104 -3.21 9.18 17.85
CA GLU A 104 -3.11 7.82 17.32
C GLU A 104 -2.59 7.82 15.88
N ALA A 105 -3.15 8.67 15.01
CA ALA A 105 -2.68 8.82 13.64
C ALA A 105 -1.20 9.26 13.59
N ALA A 106 -0.80 10.22 14.44
CA ALA A 106 0.59 10.65 14.54
C ALA A 106 1.52 9.52 15.02
N PHE A 107 1.08 8.71 15.98
CA PHE A 107 1.82 7.55 16.45
C PHE A 107 1.98 6.49 15.37
N ILE A 108 0.90 6.14 14.66
CA ILE A 108 0.94 5.20 13.53
C ILE A 108 1.90 5.69 12.45
N ALA A 109 1.84 6.97 12.09
CA ALA A 109 2.75 7.56 11.12
C ALA A 109 4.21 7.47 11.57
N GLN A 110 4.47 7.74 12.86
CA GLN A 110 5.81 7.64 13.44
C GLN A 110 6.34 6.21 13.45
N VAL A 111 5.54 5.23 13.89
CA VAL A 111 5.91 3.81 13.88
C VAL A 111 6.18 3.33 12.45
N THR A 112 5.35 3.74 11.49
CA THR A 112 5.51 3.42 10.07
C THR A 112 6.85 3.94 9.54
N ARG A 113 7.23 5.18 9.88
CA ARG A 113 8.53 5.76 9.53
C ARG A 113 9.71 4.98 10.13
N ILE A 114 9.61 4.58 11.40
CA ILE A 114 10.65 3.79 12.08
C ILE A 114 10.82 2.43 11.41
N LYS A 115 9.73 1.74 11.09
CA LYS A 115 9.75 0.45 10.38
C LYS A 115 10.39 0.59 8.99
N ALA A 116 9.97 1.57 8.20
CA ALA A 116 10.54 1.83 6.88
C ALA A 116 12.06 2.10 6.95
N ARG A 117 12.51 2.86 7.96
CA ARG A 117 13.94 3.08 8.20
C ARG A 117 14.68 1.79 8.53
N ALA A 118 14.13 0.95 9.41
CA ALA A 118 14.71 -0.33 9.76
C ALA A 118 14.84 -1.25 8.54
N GLU A 119 13.79 -1.35 7.71
CA GLU A 119 13.78 -2.12 6.47
C GLU A 119 14.84 -1.60 5.49
N ALA A 120 14.97 -0.29 5.33
CA ALA A 120 15.99 0.31 4.47
C ALA A 120 17.41 -0.01 4.95
N ILE A 121 17.66 -0.04 6.26
CA ILE A 121 18.94 -0.45 6.84
C ILE A 121 19.21 -1.92 6.52
N VAL A 122 18.22 -2.80 6.74
CA VAL A 122 18.35 -4.24 6.45
C VAL A 122 18.62 -4.47 4.96
N ALA A 123 17.90 -3.80 4.07
CA ALA A 123 18.05 -3.93 2.62
C ALA A 123 19.44 -3.47 2.12
N LYS A 124 20.08 -2.52 2.80
CA LYS A 124 21.41 -2.01 2.44
C LYS A 124 22.55 -2.70 3.20
N ARG A 125 22.25 -3.49 4.23
CA ARG A 125 23.26 -4.15 5.06
C ARG A 125 24.12 -5.09 4.21
N ARG A 126 25.44 -4.96 4.32
CA ARG A 126 26.43 -5.87 3.73
C ARG A 126 27.24 -6.52 4.83
N VAL A 127 27.42 -7.84 4.73
CA VAL A 127 28.15 -8.67 5.70
C VAL A 127 29.29 -9.43 5.00
N PRO A 128 30.32 -9.91 5.71
CA PRO A 128 31.32 -10.80 5.11
C PRO A 128 30.66 -12.07 4.55
N CYS A 129 31.04 -12.47 3.33
CA CYS A 129 30.40 -13.59 2.63
C CYS A 129 30.60 -14.95 3.30
N GLY A 130 31.81 -15.23 3.81
CA GLY A 130 32.13 -16.47 4.54
C GLY A 130 32.06 -17.78 3.73
N ALA A 131 31.76 -17.75 2.43
CA ALA A 131 31.74 -18.95 1.59
C ALA A 131 33.15 -19.56 1.45
N LYS A 132 33.26 -20.89 1.41
CA LYS A 132 34.54 -21.57 1.19
C LYS A 132 35.05 -21.27 -0.23
N THR A 133 36.24 -20.68 -0.35
CA THR A 133 36.88 -20.43 -1.64
C THR A 133 37.53 -21.70 -2.19
N ARG A 134 37.99 -21.67 -3.45
CA ARG A 134 38.76 -22.78 -4.05
C ARG A 134 40.04 -23.12 -3.28
N LYS A 135 40.62 -22.14 -2.57
CA LYS A 135 41.80 -22.32 -1.70
C LYS A 135 41.46 -22.89 -0.31
N GLY A 136 40.19 -23.21 -0.05
CA GLY A 136 39.73 -23.77 1.23
C GLY A 136 39.45 -22.76 2.34
N THR A 137 39.86 -21.50 2.19
CA THR A 137 39.66 -20.41 3.16
C THR A 137 38.28 -19.74 3.04
N PRO A 138 37.74 -19.08 4.08
CA PRO A 138 36.49 -18.33 3.98
C PRO A 138 36.63 -17.05 3.13
N CYS A 139 35.61 -16.76 2.33
CA CYS A 139 35.56 -15.58 1.47
C CYS A 139 35.44 -14.30 2.30
N ARG A 140 36.41 -13.39 2.10
CA ARG A 140 36.49 -12.08 2.76
C ARG A 140 35.70 -10.98 2.05
N CYS A 141 35.17 -11.22 0.86
CA CYS A 141 34.39 -10.21 0.12
C CYS A 141 33.09 -9.86 0.87
N LYS A 142 32.63 -8.61 0.73
CA LYS A 142 31.32 -8.17 1.21
C LYS A 142 30.20 -8.80 0.38
N SER A 143 29.08 -9.10 1.03
CA SER A 143 27.87 -9.56 0.38
C SER A 143 27.21 -8.50 -0.48
N GLU A 144 26.32 -8.93 -1.37
CA GLU A 144 25.38 -8.00 -2.01
C GLU A 144 24.43 -7.38 -0.97
N PRO A 145 23.90 -6.16 -1.20
CA PRO A 145 23.03 -5.48 -0.24
C PRO A 145 21.84 -6.37 0.15
N GLY A 146 21.58 -6.49 1.45
CA GLY A 146 20.46 -7.28 1.97
C GLY A 146 20.64 -8.79 1.82
N LYS A 147 21.78 -9.26 1.32
CA LYS A 147 22.08 -10.69 1.11
C LYS A 147 23.24 -11.14 1.98
N ARG A 148 23.39 -12.47 2.10
CA ARG A 148 24.46 -13.12 2.89
C ARG A 148 25.73 -13.43 2.11
N ARG A 149 25.69 -13.47 0.76
CA ARG A 149 26.82 -13.87 -0.09
C ARG A 149 27.20 -12.79 -1.09
N CYS A 150 28.47 -12.80 -1.53
CA CYS A 150 29.01 -11.86 -2.52
C CYS A 150 28.72 -12.30 -3.96
N LYS A 151 28.94 -11.43 -4.94
CA LYS A 151 28.78 -11.74 -6.38
C LYS A 151 29.39 -13.07 -6.83
N PHE A 152 30.58 -13.42 -6.34
CA PHE A 152 31.30 -14.63 -6.75
C PHE A 152 30.74 -15.93 -6.15
N HIS A 153 30.01 -15.84 -5.04
CA HIS A 153 29.47 -17.00 -4.33
C HIS A 153 27.93 -16.99 -4.33
N GLY A 154 27.32 -16.50 -5.41
CA GLY A 154 25.86 -16.53 -5.60
C GLY A 154 25.10 -15.35 -4.99
N GLY A 155 25.77 -14.27 -4.57
CA GLY A 155 25.09 -13.05 -4.11
C GLY A 155 24.25 -12.38 -5.21
N MET A 156 24.67 -12.49 -6.47
CA MET A 156 23.91 -11.99 -7.61
C MET A 156 22.85 -12.96 -8.12
N SER A 157 22.84 -14.22 -7.65
CA SER A 157 21.79 -15.15 -8.08
C SER A 157 20.45 -14.75 -7.46
N THR A 158 19.41 -14.89 -8.26
CA THR A 158 18.02 -14.56 -7.90
C THR A 158 17.23 -15.78 -7.43
N GLY A 159 17.85 -16.97 -7.46
CA GLY A 159 17.20 -18.26 -7.20
C GLY A 159 16.30 -18.72 -8.35
N ALA A 160 15.80 -19.96 -8.28
CA ALA A 160 14.76 -20.42 -9.19
C ALA A 160 13.43 -19.73 -8.82
N ARG A 161 12.79 -19.10 -9.81
CA ARG A 161 11.52 -18.37 -9.62
C ARG A 161 10.31 -19.14 -10.14
N THR A 162 10.52 -20.17 -10.97
CA THR A 162 9.44 -20.97 -11.56
C THR A 162 9.16 -22.22 -10.70
N PRO A 163 7.90 -22.69 -10.65
CA PRO A 163 7.54 -23.92 -9.93
C PRO A 163 8.36 -25.13 -10.37
N GLU A 164 8.58 -25.29 -11.68
CA GLU A 164 9.35 -26.39 -12.27
C GLU A 164 10.83 -26.31 -11.87
N GLY A 165 11.38 -25.09 -11.87
CA GLY A 165 12.76 -24.84 -11.44
C GLY A 165 12.96 -25.14 -9.95
N ILE A 166 11.99 -24.77 -9.11
CA ILE A 166 11.99 -25.10 -7.68
C ILE A 166 11.88 -26.62 -7.48
N LYS A 167 10.99 -27.31 -8.21
CA LYS A 167 10.83 -28.77 -8.15
C LYS A 167 12.13 -29.49 -8.51
N ARG A 168 12.78 -29.09 -9.60
CA ARG A 168 14.06 -29.66 -10.05
C ARG A 168 15.16 -29.51 -8.99
N ILE A 169 15.25 -28.34 -8.35
CA ILE A 169 16.23 -28.11 -7.26
C ILE A 169 15.91 -28.99 -6.05
N ARG A 170 14.63 -29.09 -5.66
CA ARG A 170 14.19 -29.96 -4.56
C ARG A 170 14.56 -31.41 -4.83
N GLU A 171 14.23 -31.95 -6.01
CA GLU A 171 14.56 -33.32 -6.41
C GLU A 171 16.06 -33.58 -6.43
N ALA A 172 16.85 -32.64 -6.94
CA ALA A 172 18.31 -32.73 -6.90
C ALA A 172 18.84 -32.78 -5.45
N GLN A 173 18.25 -31.98 -4.55
CA GLN A 173 18.57 -32.01 -3.13
C GLN A 173 18.21 -33.37 -2.51
N HIS A 174 16.99 -33.89 -2.73
CA HIS A 174 16.58 -35.21 -2.25
C HIS A 174 17.55 -36.31 -2.70
N ARG A 175 17.94 -36.32 -3.98
CA ARG A 175 18.93 -37.28 -4.51
C ARG A 175 20.28 -37.15 -3.82
N ARG A 176 20.79 -35.93 -3.63
CA ARG A 176 22.07 -35.70 -2.93
C ARG A 176 22.05 -36.24 -1.50
N TRP A 177 20.97 -36.01 -0.75
CA TRP A 177 20.84 -36.51 0.62
C TRP A 177 20.60 -38.01 0.69
N ALA A 178 19.90 -38.60 -0.28
CA ALA A 178 19.77 -40.04 -0.38
C ALA A 178 21.13 -40.72 -0.58
N ARG A 179 21.96 -40.20 -1.50
CA ARG A 179 23.34 -40.68 -1.71
C ARG A 179 24.20 -40.59 -0.46
N TRP A 180 24.18 -39.44 0.22
CA TRP A 180 24.95 -39.25 1.45
C TRP A 180 24.53 -40.22 2.57
N ARG A 181 23.23 -40.52 2.71
CA ARG A 181 22.74 -41.52 3.67
C ARG A 181 23.19 -42.92 3.28
N ALA A 182 23.04 -43.28 2.01
CA ALA A 182 23.46 -44.56 1.47
C ALA A 182 24.98 -44.80 1.69
N ASP A 183 25.82 -43.80 1.44
CA ASP A 183 27.27 -43.85 1.72
C ASP A 183 27.58 -43.99 3.23
N LYS A 184 26.77 -43.36 4.09
CA LYS A 184 26.89 -43.47 5.56
C LYS A 184 26.46 -44.83 6.08
N ASP A 185 25.44 -45.42 5.47
CA ASP A 185 24.81 -46.68 5.86
C ASP A 185 25.40 -47.89 5.10
N GLY A 186 26.43 -47.68 4.25
CA GLY A 186 27.11 -48.73 3.48
C GLY A 186 26.27 -49.37 2.35
N THR A 187 25.13 -48.78 1.99
CA THR A 187 24.23 -49.30 0.96
C THR A 187 24.40 -48.49 -0.32
N GLN A 188 24.52 -49.12 -1.50
CA GLN A 188 24.64 -48.34 -2.74
C GLN A 188 23.30 -47.66 -3.12
N PRO A 189 23.28 -46.35 -3.41
CA PRO A 189 22.07 -45.65 -3.83
C PRO A 189 21.69 -46.00 -5.28
N PRO A 190 20.39 -45.96 -5.66
CA PRO A 190 19.96 -46.25 -7.02
C PRO A 190 20.55 -45.25 -8.01
N THR A 191 21.22 -45.76 -9.05
CA THR A 191 21.83 -44.97 -10.12
C THR A 191 20.79 -44.57 -11.15
N THR A 192 20.40 -43.29 -11.18
CA THR A 192 19.67 -42.73 -12.32
C THR A 192 20.67 -42.40 -13.43
N PRO A 193 20.51 -42.90 -14.67
CA PRO A 193 21.41 -42.58 -15.77
C PRO A 193 21.34 -41.08 -16.11
N CYS A 194 22.50 -40.49 -16.38
CA CYS A 194 22.60 -39.11 -16.90
C CYS A 194 22.14 -39.11 -18.36
N ILE A 195 21.15 -38.27 -18.68
CA ILE A 195 20.77 -37.90 -20.05
C ILE A 195 21.42 -36.55 -20.35
#